data_AF-A0A2G5VUF4-F1
#
_entry.id   AF-A0A2G5VUF4-F1
#
_cell.length_a   1.000
_cell.length_b   1.000
_cell.length_c   1.000
_cell.angle_alpha   90.00
_cell.angle_beta   90.00
_cell.angle_gamma   90.00
#
_symmetry.space_group_name_H-M   'P 1'
#
loop_
_entity.id
_entity.type
_entity.pdbx_description
1 polymer ?
#
loop_
_entity_poly.entity_id
_entity_poly.type
_entity_poly.pdbx_seq_one_letter_code
_entity_poly.pdbx_strand_id
1 'polypeptide(L)'
;MLSFFRRFMSSSQPGPLKWFKNVPAAPADPILGVTEAFKKDPNPNKINLGVGAYRDDQGKPFVLRAVAEAERQIVDAKMDKEYSTITGVPEFAPLAAKLAFGETSEVIKEGRVFTTQSISGTGALRIGGQFVEKFIPSKTLYYPTPTWANHLPVFR
;
A
#
# COMPACT_ATOMS: atom_id res chain seq x y z
N MET A 1 -46.08 39.09 6.88
CA MET A 1 -45.68 38.82 5.48
C MET A 1 -44.20 38.49 5.49
N LEU A 2 -43.79 37.26 5.80
CA LEU A 2 -43.85 36.09 4.91
C LEU A 2 -43.46 36.45 3.47
N SER A 3 -42.40 35.80 2.97
CA SER A 3 -41.99 35.70 1.56
C SER A 3 -40.91 36.66 1.05
N PHE A 4 -39.68 36.65 1.59
CA PHE A 4 -38.56 37.17 0.76
C PHE A 4 -37.21 36.47 0.79
N PHE A 5 -36.95 35.46 1.64
CA PHE A 5 -35.64 34.79 1.63
C PHE A 5 -35.73 33.27 1.76
N ARG A 6 -36.43 32.64 0.82
CA ARG A 6 -36.29 31.20 0.56
C ARG A 6 -36.16 31.02 -0.94
N ARG A 7 -35.18 30.18 -1.35
CA ARG A 7 -34.87 29.70 -2.71
C ARG A 7 -33.90 30.59 -3.53
N PHE A 8 -32.63 30.20 -3.59
CA PHE A 8 -32.10 29.31 -4.65
C PHE A 8 -30.62 28.99 -4.35
N MET A 9 -30.38 28.04 -3.43
CA MET A 9 -29.22 27.16 -3.58
C MET A 9 -29.73 25.88 -4.21
N SER A 10 -29.92 25.92 -5.53
CA SER A 10 -29.95 24.69 -6.32
C SER A 10 -28.52 24.22 -6.41
N SER A 11 -28.10 23.36 -5.49
CA SER A 11 -26.86 22.61 -5.64
C SER A 11 -27.08 21.52 -6.70
N SER A 12 -27.22 21.91 -7.96
CA SER A 12 -27.01 20.98 -9.06
C SER A 12 -25.52 20.69 -9.11
N GLN A 13 -25.08 19.71 -8.32
CA GLN A 13 -24.52 18.50 -8.93
C GLN A 13 -24.06 18.66 -10.38
N PRO A 14 -22.94 19.32 -10.76
CA PRO A 14 -22.51 19.24 -12.15
C PRO A 14 -22.33 17.75 -12.47
N GLY A 15 -23.05 17.27 -13.48
CA GLY A 15 -22.94 15.90 -13.94
C GLY A 15 -21.50 15.57 -14.35
N PRO A 16 -21.15 14.28 -14.46
CA PRO A 16 -19.79 13.87 -14.81
C PRO A 16 -19.35 14.59 -16.09
N LEU A 17 -18.12 15.11 -16.08
CA LEU A 17 -17.54 15.77 -17.25
C LEU A 17 -17.68 14.87 -18.47
N LYS A 18 -17.90 15.46 -19.65
CA LYS A 18 -18.15 14.72 -20.90
C LYS A 18 -17.15 13.57 -21.15
N TRP A 19 -15.90 13.73 -20.69
CA TRP A 19 -14.82 12.76 -20.86
C TRP A 19 -14.99 11.51 -19.99
N PHE A 20 -15.71 11.62 -18.86
CA PHE A 20 -15.98 10.51 -17.93
C PHE A 20 -17.33 9.82 -18.16
N LYS A 21 -18.12 10.26 -19.15
CA LYS A 21 -19.49 9.77 -19.37
C LYS A 21 -19.59 8.26 -19.54
N ASN A 22 -18.55 7.64 -20.12
CA ASN A 22 -18.52 6.21 -20.44
C ASN A 22 -17.52 5.42 -19.59
N VAL A 23 -16.97 6.03 -18.52
CA VAL A 23 -16.04 5.31 -17.63
C VAL A 23 -16.86 4.44 -16.69
N PRO A 24 -16.79 3.10 -16.78
CA PRO A 24 -17.53 2.22 -15.89
C PRO A 24 -16.97 2.33 -14.47
N ALA A 25 -17.82 2.08 -13.47
CA ALA A 25 -17.36 1.94 -12.10
C ALA A 25 -16.41 0.73 -12.00
N ALA A 26 -15.27 0.92 -11.34
CA ALA A 26 -14.38 -0.18 -11.04
C ALA A 26 -15.08 -1.17 -10.08
N PRO A 27 -14.78 -2.48 -10.18
CA PRO A 27 -15.26 -3.44 -9.20
C PRO A 27 -14.76 -3.05 -7.80
N ALA A 28 -15.62 -3.23 -6.78
CA ALA A 28 -15.26 -2.95 -5.41
C ALA A 28 -14.14 -3.89 -4.94
N ASP A 29 -13.15 -3.36 -4.23
CA ASP A 29 -12.13 -4.19 -3.59
C ASP A 29 -12.78 -5.00 -2.46
N PRO A 30 -12.68 -6.35 -2.50
CA PRO A 30 -13.39 -7.21 -1.55
C PRO A 30 -12.91 -7.03 -0.10
N ILE A 31 -11.69 -6.55 0.13
CA ILE A 31 -11.11 -6.32 1.46
C ILE A 31 -11.48 -4.93 1.97
N LEU A 32 -11.43 -3.90 1.11
CA LEU A 32 -11.78 -2.54 1.51
C LEU A 32 -13.26 -2.39 1.84
N GLY A 33 -14.14 -3.08 1.11
CA GLY A 33 -15.58 -3.08 1.36
C GLY A 33 -15.95 -3.54 2.78
N VAL A 34 -15.23 -4.55 3.31
CA VAL A 34 -15.44 -5.04 4.69
C VAL A 34 -15.11 -3.97 5.72
N THR A 35 -14.03 -3.22 5.51
CA THR A 35 -13.63 -2.14 6.43
C THR A 35 -14.63 -1.00 6.42
N GLU A 36 -15.19 -0.65 5.26
CA GLU A 36 -16.23 0.39 5.17
C GLU A 36 -17.52 -0.03 5.86
N ALA A 37 -17.97 -1.27 5.64
CA ALA A 37 -19.13 -1.83 6.32
C ALA A 37 -18.92 -1.84 7.84
N PHE A 38 -17.74 -2.29 8.30
CA PHE A 38 -17.37 -2.25 9.71
C PHE A 38 -17.40 -0.82 10.29
N LYS A 39 -16.92 0.18 9.56
CA LYS A 39 -16.98 1.58 10.03
C LYS A 39 -18.42 2.09 10.18
N LYS A 40 -19.32 1.72 9.26
CA LYS A 40 -20.73 2.14 9.24
C LYS A 40 -21.60 1.41 10.27
N ASP A 41 -21.19 0.24 10.74
CA ASP A 41 -21.94 -0.54 11.72
C ASP A 41 -22.03 0.21 13.07
N PRO A 42 -23.23 0.53 13.59
CA PRO A 42 -23.40 1.23 14.86
C PRO A 42 -23.24 0.32 16.09
N ASN A 43 -23.13 -1.01 15.92
CA ASN A 43 -23.03 -1.95 17.02
C ASN A 43 -21.73 -1.70 17.82
N PRO A 44 -21.80 -1.41 19.13
CA PRO A 44 -20.61 -1.18 19.96
C PRO A 44 -19.73 -2.42 20.11
N ASN A 45 -20.26 -3.62 19.85
CA ASN A 45 -19.55 -4.90 19.96
C ASN A 45 -19.06 -5.43 18.60
N LYS A 46 -19.01 -4.59 17.57
CA LYS A 46 -18.52 -4.99 16.23
C LYS A 46 -17.03 -5.37 16.27
N ILE A 47 -16.66 -6.40 15.51
CA ILE A 47 -15.28 -6.89 15.39
C ILE A 47 -14.88 -6.89 13.91
N ASN A 48 -13.68 -6.35 13.59
CA ASN A 48 -13.13 -6.39 12.25
C ASN A 48 -12.05 -7.49 12.15
N LEU A 49 -12.37 -8.55 11.42
CA LEU A 49 -11.43 -9.66 11.12
C LEU A 49 -11.04 -9.70 9.63
N GLY A 50 -11.30 -8.62 8.88
CA GLY A 50 -11.09 -8.58 7.43
C GLY A 50 -9.67 -8.19 7.03
N VAL A 51 -9.21 -7.02 7.49
CA VAL A 51 -7.87 -6.51 7.12
C VAL A 51 -6.82 -7.09 8.05
N GLY A 52 -5.76 -7.66 7.47
CA GLY A 52 -4.57 -8.14 8.19
C GLY A 52 -3.67 -7.02 8.73
N ALA A 53 -4.26 -6.04 9.42
CA ALA A 53 -3.54 -4.96 10.07
C ALA A 53 -3.55 -5.20 11.58
N TYR A 54 -2.35 -5.27 12.16
CA TYR A 54 -2.18 -5.58 13.58
C TYR A 54 -2.89 -4.55 14.49
N ARG A 55 -3.42 -5.05 15.62
CA ARG A 55 -4.14 -4.28 16.63
C ARG A 55 -3.66 -4.67 18.03
N ASP A 56 -3.78 -3.74 18.96
CA ASP A 56 -3.59 -4.01 20.39
C ASP A 56 -4.79 -4.76 21.00
N ASP A 57 -4.70 -5.05 22.29
CA ASP A 57 -5.74 -5.74 23.07
C ASP A 57 -7.06 -4.96 23.15
N GLN A 58 -7.04 -3.66 22.81
CA GLN A 58 -8.22 -2.79 22.74
C GLN A 58 -8.74 -2.60 21.30
N GLY A 59 -8.19 -3.35 20.33
CA GLY A 59 -8.60 -3.29 18.93
C GLY A 59 -8.15 -2.03 18.18
N LYS A 60 -7.18 -1.28 18.71
CA LYS A 60 -6.67 -0.04 18.09
C LYS A 60 -5.40 -0.30 17.28
N PRO A 61 -5.07 0.56 16.29
CA PRO A 61 -3.79 0.48 15.58
C PRO A 61 -2.61 0.55 16.55
N PHE A 62 -1.66 -0.37 16.41
CA PHE A 62 -0.51 -0.47 17.31
C PHE A 62 0.77 -0.03 16.62
N VAL A 63 1.45 0.96 17.21
CA VAL A 63 2.77 1.44 16.77
C VAL A 63 3.85 0.75 17.57
N LEU A 64 4.80 0.10 16.89
CA LEU A 64 5.92 -0.58 17.55
C LEU A 64 6.81 0.43 18.28
N ARG A 65 7.30 0.07 19.48
CA ARG A 65 8.22 0.93 20.25
C ARG A 65 9.48 1.32 19.46
N ALA A 66 10.04 0.39 18.69
CA ALA A 66 11.20 0.63 17.84
C ALA A 66 10.91 1.66 16.72
N VAL A 67 9.69 1.64 16.15
CA VAL A 67 9.28 2.61 15.13
C VAL A 67 9.11 3.99 15.74
N ALA A 68 8.42 4.09 16.88
CA ALA A 68 8.25 5.37 17.58
C ALA A 68 9.58 6.01 18.02
N GLU A 69 10.57 5.18 18.37
CA GLU A 69 11.92 5.66 18.68
C GLU A 69 12.67 6.13 17.42
N ALA A 70 12.62 5.36 16.33
CA ALA A 70 13.22 5.76 15.06
C ALA A 70 12.62 7.08 14.52
N GLU A 71 11.30 7.26 14.64
CA GLU A 71 10.62 8.50 14.26
C GLU A 71 11.16 9.72 15.03
N ARG A 72 11.37 9.59 16.35
CA ARG A 72 11.98 10.66 17.16
C ARG A 72 13.39 11.00 16.68
N GLN A 73 14.22 9.97 16.48
CA GLN A 73 15.60 10.15 16.02
C GLN A 73 15.66 10.87 14.67
N ILE A 74 14.78 10.52 13.73
CA ILE A 74 14.72 11.16 12.41
C ILE A 74 14.32 12.64 12.52
N VAL A 75 13.34 12.97 13.37
CA VAL A 75 12.92 14.36 13.61
C VAL A 75 14.04 15.17 14.25
N ASP A 76 14.69 14.62 15.28
CA ASP A 76 15.78 15.29 16.02
C ASP A 76 17.03 15.50 15.15
N ALA A 77 17.28 14.60 14.19
CA ALA A 77 18.38 14.70 13.25
C ALA A 77 18.23 15.86 12.25
N LYS A 78 17.03 16.44 12.09
CA LYS A 78 16.76 17.61 11.22
C LYS A 78 17.30 17.45 9.79
N MET A 79 17.15 16.27 9.23
CA MET A 79 17.61 15.94 7.88
C MET A 79 16.89 16.79 6.82
N ASP A 80 17.54 16.99 5.67
CA ASP A 80 16.91 17.56 4.48
C ASP A 80 15.85 16.61 3.88
N LYS A 81 15.19 17.05 2.82
CA LYS A 81 14.12 16.30 2.13
C LYS A 81 14.39 16.22 0.63
N GLU A 82 15.68 16.18 0.26
CA GLU A 82 16.08 16.06 -1.13
C GLU A 82 15.69 14.70 -1.71
N TYR A 83 15.76 14.59 -3.03
CA TYR A 83 15.54 13.33 -3.71
C TYR A 83 16.56 12.28 -3.26
N SER A 84 16.05 11.10 -2.90
CA SER A 84 16.88 9.91 -2.79
C SER A 84 17.37 9.43 -4.16
N THR A 85 18.33 8.50 -4.18
CA THR A 85 18.75 7.85 -5.43
C THR A 85 17.61 7.05 -6.08
N ILE A 86 17.74 6.74 -7.37
CA ILE A 86 16.75 5.95 -8.13
C ILE A 86 16.45 4.60 -7.45
N THR A 87 17.49 3.98 -6.86
CA THR A 87 17.37 2.68 -6.19
C THR A 87 16.96 2.79 -4.72
N GLY A 88 16.68 3.99 -4.22
CA GLY A 88 16.28 4.25 -2.85
C GLY A 88 17.40 4.83 -1.98
N VAL A 89 17.21 4.75 -0.66
CA VAL A 89 18.17 5.22 0.33
C VAL A 89 19.35 4.24 0.38
N PRO A 90 20.60 4.69 0.15
CA PRO A 90 21.77 3.80 0.02
C PRO A 90 21.98 2.85 1.20
N GLU A 91 21.67 3.29 2.42
CA GLU A 91 21.83 2.51 3.65
C GLU A 91 20.69 1.49 3.84
N PHE A 92 19.50 1.78 3.31
CA PHE A 92 18.32 0.93 3.51
C PHE A 92 18.45 -0.40 2.79
N ALA A 93 18.89 -0.40 1.52
CA ALA A 93 18.87 -1.59 0.67
C ALA A 93 19.80 -2.72 1.20
N PRO A 94 21.04 -2.46 1.63
CA PRO A 94 21.91 -3.47 2.25
C PRO A 94 21.34 -4.01 3.57
N LEU A 95 20.72 -3.16 4.40
CA LEU A 95 20.09 -3.59 5.65
C LEU A 95 18.86 -4.46 5.40
N ALA A 96 18.03 -4.10 4.41
CA ALA A 96 16.90 -4.91 3.98
C ALA A 96 17.34 -6.28 3.43
N ALA A 97 18.45 -6.33 2.67
CA ALA A 97 19.04 -7.59 2.20
C ALA A 97 19.47 -8.48 3.37
N LYS A 98 20.19 -7.92 4.36
CA LYS A 98 20.61 -8.65 5.56
C LYS A 98 19.43 -9.17 6.36
N LEU A 99 18.37 -8.37 6.51
CA LEU A 99 17.14 -8.80 7.17
C LEU A 99 16.48 -9.97 6.44
N ALA A 100 16.46 -9.95 5.10
CA ALA A 100 15.80 -10.98 4.29
C ALA A 100 16.61 -12.28 4.19
N PHE A 101 17.93 -12.21 4.03
CA PHE A 101 18.79 -13.36 3.75
C PHE A 101 19.64 -13.82 4.95
N GLY A 102 19.70 -13.04 6.03
CA GLY A 102 20.57 -13.24 7.17
C GLY A 102 21.95 -12.58 7.00
N GLU A 103 22.55 -12.14 8.11
CA GLU A 103 23.82 -11.40 8.09
C GLU A 103 25.00 -12.19 7.53
N THR A 104 24.99 -13.51 7.70
CA THR A 104 26.09 -14.41 7.28
C THR A 104 25.84 -15.07 5.93
N SER A 105 24.87 -14.57 5.15
CA SER A 105 24.44 -15.20 3.90
C SER A 105 25.53 -15.22 2.83
N GLU A 106 25.83 -16.39 2.28
CA GLU A 106 26.82 -16.53 1.20
C GLU A 106 26.41 -15.79 -0.07
N VAL A 107 25.11 -15.70 -0.40
CA VAL A 107 24.66 -14.93 -1.58
C VAL A 107 24.97 -13.44 -1.47
N ILE A 108 25.01 -12.90 -0.24
CA ILE A 108 25.42 -11.52 0.02
C ILE A 108 26.94 -11.41 -0.08
N LYS A 109 27.70 -12.30 0.57
CA LYS A 109 29.18 -12.29 0.55
C LYS A 109 29.75 -12.42 -0.86
N GLU A 110 29.12 -13.22 -1.70
CA GLU A 110 29.51 -13.44 -3.09
C GLU A 110 28.99 -12.37 -4.06
N GLY A 111 28.27 -11.35 -3.59
CA GLY A 111 27.79 -10.24 -4.43
C GLY A 111 26.70 -10.64 -5.43
N ARG A 112 25.92 -11.69 -5.16
CA ARG A 112 24.85 -12.20 -6.04
C ARG A 112 23.48 -11.54 -5.81
N VAL A 113 23.39 -10.61 -4.86
CA VAL A 113 22.15 -9.94 -4.49
C VAL A 113 22.16 -8.50 -5.03
N PHE A 114 21.12 -8.15 -5.78
CA PHE A 114 20.78 -6.77 -6.12
C PHE A 114 19.50 -6.37 -5.38
N THR A 115 19.49 -5.18 -4.78
CA THR A 115 18.35 -4.64 -4.05
C THR A 115 18.02 -3.23 -4.50
N THR A 116 16.73 -2.95 -4.70
CA THR A 116 16.19 -1.61 -4.92
C THR A 116 15.01 -1.38 -4.00
N GLN A 117 14.87 -0.17 -3.47
CA GLN A 117 13.68 0.23 -2.71
C GLN A 117 12.47 0.33 -3.64
N SER A 118 11.29 -0.04 -3.13
CA SER A 118 10.01 0.01 -3.84
C SER A 118 8.92 0.57 -2.93
N ILE A 119 7.74 0.81 -3.51
CA ILE A 119 6.54 1.16 -2.75
C ILE A 119 5.95 -0.11 -2.13
N SER A 120 6.54 -0.52 -1.00
CA SER A 120 6.16 -1.74 -0.26
C SER A 120 6.20 -3.00 -1.14
N GLY A 121 5.52 -4.07 -0.70
CA GLY A 121 5.44 -5.35 -1.41
C GLY A 121 4.74 -5.25 -2.77
N THR A 122 3.66 -4.48 -2.89
CA THR A 122 2.95 -4.30 -4.17
C THR A 122 3.85 -3.66 -5.23
N GLY A 123 4.60 -2.62 -4.87
CA GLY A 123 5.57 -1.98 -5.77
C GLY A 123 6.71 -2.92 -6.13
N ALA A 124 7.18 -3.73 -5.18
CA ALA A 124 8.22 -4.75 -5.43
C ALA A 124 7.73 -5.78 -6.46
N LEU A 125 6.52 -6.31 -6.29
CA LEU A 125 5.90 -7.25 -7.22
C LEU A 125 5.73 -6.62 -8.62
N ARG A 126 5.32 -5.34 -8.70
CA ARG A 126 5.17 -4.64 -9.98
C ARG A 126 6.50 -4.49 -10.71
N ILE A 127 7.55 -4.01 -10.04
CA ILE A 127 8.88 -3.85 -10.64
C ILE A 127 9.44 -5.21 -11.07
N GLY A 128 9.36 -6.22 -10.21
CA GLY A 128 9.82 -7.58 -10.52
C GLY A 128 9.05 -8.20 -11.68
N GLY A 129 7.72 -8.05 -11.71
CA GLY A 129 6.87 -8.50 -12.80
C GLY A 129 7.22 -7.86 -14.14
N GLN A 130 7.39 -6.53 -14.16
CA GLN A 130 7.83 -5.82 -15.37
C GLN A 130 9.23 -6.22 -15.83
N PHE A 131 10.14 -6.50 -14.90
CA PHE A 131 11.47 -7.02 -15.24
C PHE A 131 11.37 -8.39 -15.92
N VAL A 132 10.60 -9.32 -15.36
CA VAL A 132 10.36 -10.65 -15.96
C VAL A 132 9.68 -10.50 -17.33
N GLU A 133 8.66 -9.66 -17.43
CA GLU A 133 7.95 -9.34 -18.67
C GLU A 133 8.89 -8.76 -19.75
N LYS A 134 9.85 -7.94 -19.37
CA LYS A 134 10.74 -7.30 -20.35
C LYS A 134 11.92 -8.18 -20.78
N PHE A 135 12.49 -8.97 -19.86
CA PHE A 135 13.81 -9.55 -20.07
C PHE A 135 13.87 -11.08 -20.03
N ILE A 136 12.89 -11.77 -19.43
CA ILE A 136 12.93 -13.23 -19.26
C ILE A 136 12.05 -13.92 -20.29
N PRO A 137 12.53 -14.85 -21.14
CA PRO A 137 11.71 -15.45 -22.20
C PRO A 137 10.43 -16.15 -21.72
N SER A 138 10.50 -16.84 -20.58
CA SER A 138 9.35 -17.50 -19.97
C SER A 138 8.44 -16.49 -19.27
N LYS A 139 7.14 -16.51 -19.61
CA LYS A 139 6.11 -15.63 -19.04
C LYS A 139 5.08 -16.36 -18.18
N THR A 140 5.29 -17.64 -17.92
CA THR A 140 4.38 -18.44 -17.10
C THR A 140 4.57 -18.10 -15.63
N LEU A 141 3.51 -17.62 -14.98
CA LEU A 141 3.46 -17.37 -13.55
C LEU A 141 2.62 -18.44 -12.86
N TYR A 142 3.17 -19.08 -11.83
CA TYR A 142 2.49 -20.09 -11.02
C TYR A 142 2.07 -19.48 -9.68
N TYR A 143 0.82 -19.71 -9.29
CA TYR A 143 0.26 -19.25 -8.02
C TYR A 143 -0.22 -20.44 -7.18
N PRO A 144 -0.06 -20.40 -5.85
CA PRO A 144 -0.74 -21.36 -4.98
C PRO A 144 -2.26 -21.15 -5.01
N THR A 145 -3.02 -22.18 -4.70
CA THR A 145 -4.48 -22.09 -4.55
C THR A 145 -4.85 -22.42 -3.09
N PRO A 146 -5.26 -21.44 -2.26
CA PRO A 146 -5.51 -20.02 -2.57
C PRO A 146 -4.24 -19.15 -2.59
N THR A 147 -4.38 -17.91 -3.08
CA THR A 147 -3.33 -16.88 -3.08
C THR A 147 -3.85 -15.51 -2.62
N TRP A 148 -2.98 -14.52 -2.44
CA TRP A 148 -3.39 -13.15 -2.12
C TRP A 148 -4.17 -12.53 -3.29
N ALA A 149 -5.34 -11.96 -3.01
CA ALA A 149 -6.27 -11.45 -4.03
C ALA A 149 -5.63 -10.45 -5.02
N ASN A 150 -4.63 -9.69 -4.57
CA ASN A 150 -3.96 -8.69 -5.40
C ASN A 150 -2.80 -9.25 -6.25
N HIS A 151 -2.44 -10.53 -6.15
CA HIS A 151 -1.44 -11.12 -7.05
C HIS A 151 -1.88 -11.06 -8.53
N LEU A 152 -3.09 -11.52 -8.83
CA LEU A 152 -3.62 -11.52 -10.20
C LEU A 152 -3.63 -10.14 -10.87
N PRO A 153 -4.17 -9.06 -10.26
CA PRO A 153 -4.18 -7.74 -10.90
C PRO A 153 -2.79 -7.09 -11.03
N VAL A 154 -1.82 -7.44 -10.19
CA VAL A 154 -0.45 -6.87 -10.29
C VAL A 154 0.32 -7.40 -11.50
N PHE A 155 0.02 -8.64 -11.92
CA PHE A 155 0.70 -9.33 -13.02
C PHE A 155 -0.14 -9.46 -14.31
N ARG A 156 -1.30 -8.80 -14.37
CA ARG A 156 -2.04 -8.57 -15.63
C ARG A 156 -1.53 -7.31 -16.32
#